data_AF-A0A8T4PCL5-F1
#
_entry.id   AF-A0A8T4PCL5-F1
#
_cell.length_a   1.000
_cell.length_b   1.000
_cell.length_c   1.000
_cell.angle_alpha   90.00
_cell.angle_beta   90.00
_cell.angle_gamma   90.00
#
_symmetry.space_group_name_H-M   'P 1'
#
loop_
_entity.id
_entity.type
_entity.pdbx_description
1 polymer ?
#
loop_
_entity_poly.entity_id
_entity_poly.type
_entity_poly.pdbx_seq_one_letter_code
_entity_poly.pdbx_strand_id
1 'polypeptide(L)'
;MDIKEYENFYHVDISTQIDNRWRNDSVLAIVKDSRRYSILIKARDKEEIKRRFIVDNKDRAGKRHNKKIVAIIYSYLLYKSLCDFLEAKPLLLCRDVRPERAVMHFLRKIAHFLGNPSILNREIKFRKRIEFETEEKLPKSLAGKYAKKVYQGKIQPVKIINKDEIEELIEIIGKIS
;
A
#
# COMPACT_ATOMS: atom_id res chain seq x y z
N MET A 1 -19.24 -11.10 0.03
CA MET A 1 -18.25 -11.91 0.79
C MET A 1 -18.83 -12.16 2.17
N ASP A 2 -18.93 -13.41 2.59
CA ASP A 2 -19.39 -13.74 3.95
C ASP A 2 -18.29 -13.47 5.01
N ILE A 3 -18.64 -13.50 6.29
CA ILE A 3 -17.71 -13.21 7.39
C ILE A 3 -16.57 -14.26 7.47
N LYS A 4 -16.84 -15.54 7.19
CA LYS A 4 -15.83 -16.61 7.23
C LYS A 4 -14.81 -16.43 6.10
N GLU A 5 -15.27 -16.04 4.92
CA GLU A 5 -14.42 -15.69 3.80
C GLU A 5 -13.56 -14.47 4.15
N TYR A 6 -14.11 -13.43 4.78
CA TYR A 6 -13.37 -12.23 5.23
C TYR A 6 -12.23 -12.54 6.24
N GLU A 7 -12.44 -13.49 7.15
CA GLU A 7 -11.45 -13.93 8.13
C GLU A 7 -10.30 -14.74 7.50
N ASN A 8 -10.52 -15.34 6.33
CA ASN A 8 -9.50 -16.13 5.64
C ASN A 8 -8.42 -15.27 4.94
N PHE A 9 -8.64 -13.97 4.75
CA PHE A 9 -7.68 -13.09 4.09
C PHE A 9 -6.74 -12.39 5.05
N TYR A 10 -5.51 -12.16 4.60
CA TYR A 10 -4.67 -11.13 5.17
C TYR A 10 -5.21 -9.75 4.80
N HIS A 11 -5.56 -8.96 5.81
CA HIS A 11 -6.03 -7.60 5.59
C HIS A 11 -4.83 -6.71 5.31
N VAL A 12 -4.91 -5.92 4.25
CA VAL A 12 -3.91 -4.91 3.89
C VAL A 12 -4.55 -3.55 4.07
N ASP A 13 -4.00 -2.69 4.93
CA ASP A 13 -4.48 -1.31 5.06
C ASP A 13 -3.64 -0.35 4.23
N ILE A 14 -4.33 0.36 3.34
CA ILE A 14 -3.78 1.39 2.47
C ILE A 14 -4.40 2.77 2.76
N SER A 15 -5.16 2.90 3.86
CA SER A 15 -5.97 4.09 4.13
C SER A 15 -5.14 5.29 4.60
N THR A 16 -4.03 5.02 5.28
CA THR A 16 -3.05 6.02 5.75
C THR A 16 -2.03 6.39 4.68
N GLN A 17 -2.29 6.03 3.42
CA GLN A 17 -1.36 6.21 2.32
C GLN A 17 -1.91 7.30 1.40
N ILE A 18 -3.00 7.03 0.66
CA ILE A 18 -3.51 7.93 -0.39
C ILE A 18 -3.77 9.38 0.08
N ASP A 19 -4.29 9.56 1.29
CA ASP A 19 -4.62 10.89 1.85
C ASP A 19 -3.57 11.40 2.86
N ASN A 20 -2.43 10.74 2.97
CA ASN A 20 -1.43 11.10 3.96
C ASN A 20 -0.57 12.28 3.51
N ARG A 21 -0.37 13.23 4.41
CA ARG A 21 0.45 14.41 4.14
C ARG A 21 1.90 13.98 3.89
N TRP A 22 2.56 14.62 2.94
CA TRP A 22 3.96 14.31 2.58
C TRP A 22 4.92 14.43 3.78
N ARG A 23 4.69 15.42 4.65
CA ARG A 23 5.40 15.67 5.90
C ARG A 23 5.24 14.61 7.00
N ASN A 24 4.39 13.60 6.78
CA ASN A 24 4.15 12.52 7.73
C ASN A 24 4.70 11.20 7.20
N ASP A 25 5.19 10.35 8.10
CA ASP A 25 5.53 8.96 7.81
C ASP A 25 4.33 8.21 7.25
N SER A 26 4.57 7.21 6.41
CA SER A 26 3.50 6.34 5.90
C SER A 26 3.79 4.89 6.22
N VAL A 27 2.77 4.19 6.71
CA VAL A 27 2.86 2.79 7.12
C VAL A 27 1.90 1.95 6.31
N LEU A 28 2.39 0.89 5.68
CA LEU A 28 1.54 -0.16 5.12
C LEU A 28 1.57 -1.34 6.09
N ALA A 29 0.40 -1.90 6.38
CA ALA A 29 0.23 -3.00 7.32
C ALA A 29 -0.47 -4.18 6.66
N ILE A 30 -0.01 -5.39 6.97
CA ILE A 30 -0.62 -6.67 6.60
C ILE A 30 -0.91 -7.46 7.87
N VAL A 31 -2.16 -7.87 8.11
CA VAL A 31 -2.56 -8.54 9.36
C VAL A 31 -3.55 -9.68 9.10
N LYS A 32 -3.32 -10.83 9.73
CA LYS A 32 -4.29 -11.93 9.88
C LYS A 32 -4.04 -12.61 11.23
N ASP A 33 -5.06 -12.72 12.07
CA ASP A 33 -4.96 -13.30 13.43
C ASP A 33 -3.80 -12.69 14.23
N SER A 34 -2.86 -13.53 14.70
CA SER A 34 -1.64 -13.12 15.39
C SER A 34 -0.51 -12.67 14.45
N ARG A 35 -0.61 -12.98 13.15
CA ARG A 35 0.42 -12.68 12.16
C ARG A 35 0.27 -11.25 11.66
N ARG A 36 1.36 -10.49 11.75
CA ARG A 36 1.38 -9.06 11.41
C ARG A 36 2.70 -8.66 10.80
N TYR A 37 2.62 -7.84 9.76
CA TYR A 37 3.77 -7.23 9.10
C TYR A 37 3.48 -5.75 8.87
N SER A 38 4.50 -4.90 9.01
CA SER A 38 4.39 -3.50 8.65
C SER A 38 5.68 -2.97 8.04
N ILE A 39 5.53 -2.15 7.00
CA ILE A 39 6.61 -1.41 6.36
C ILE A 39 6.35 0.09 6.46
N LEU A 40 7.39 0.86 6.77
CA LEU A 40 7.33 2.30 6.97
C LEU A 40 8.26 3.01 5.99
N ILE A 41 7.75 4.08 5.38
CA ILE A 41 8.55 5.09 4.68
C ILE A 41 8.50 6.40 5.48
N LYS A 42 9.67 6.99 5.76
CA LYS A 42 9.76 8.20 6.58
C LYS A 42 9.35 9.44 5.78
N ALA A 43 8.86 10.45 6.49
CA ALA A 43 8.46 11.74 5.93
C ALA A 43 9.58 12.41 5.12
N ARG A 44 10.82 12.35 5.61
CA ARG A 44 11.97 12.96 4.91
C ARG A 44 12.20 12.34 3.52
N ASP A 45 12.03 11.03 3.40
CA ASP A 45 12.26 10.30 2.15
C ASP A 45 11.08 10.55 1.19
N LYS A 46 9.86 10.65 1.73
CA LYS A 46 8.68 11.09 0.99
C LYS A 46 8.81 12.52 0.44
N GLU A 47 9.33 13.45 1.22
CA GLU A 47 9.55 14.83 0.77
C GLU A 47 10.59 14.89 -0.36
N GLU A 48 11.59 14.00 -0.35
CA GLU A 48 12.53 13.88 -1.48
C GLU A 48 11.85 13.40 -2.76
N ILE A 49 11.01 12.36 -2.67
CA ILE A 49 10.22 11.86 -3.82
C ILE A 49 9.28 12.97 -4.33
N LYS A 50 8.62 13.69 -3.41
CA LYS A 50 7.75 14.80 -3.76
C LYS A 50 8.51 15.90 -4.50
N ARG A 51 9.68 16.30 -4.02
CA ARG A 51 10.53 17.32 -4.66
C ARG A 51 10.86 16.96 -6.11
N ARG A 52 11.11 15.68 -6.39
CA ARG A 52 11.52 15.21 -7.73
C ARG A 52 10.34 15.01 -8.68
N PHE A 53 9.20 14.51 -8.20
CA PHE A 53 8.17 13.97 -9.08
C PHE A 53 6.78 14.60 -8.94
N ILE A 54 6.50 15.35 -7.87
CA ILE A 54 5.18 15.97 -7.69
C ILE A 54 5.17 17.36 -8.32
N VAL A 55 4.16 17.62 -9.15
CA VAL A 55 4.00 18.89 -9.89
C VAL A 55 2.84 19.71 -9.32
N ASP A 56 2.74 20.98 -9.72
CA ASP A 56 1.70 21.89 -9.23
C ASP A 56 0.29 21.33 -9.52
N ASN A 57 -0.61 21.44 -8.55
CA ASN A 57 -1.87 20.67 -8.50
C ASN A 57 -3.08 21.46 -9.03
N LYS A 58 -2.81 22.51 -9.83
CA LYS A 58 -3.83 23.48 -10.29
C LYS A 58 -4.73 22.89 -11.37
N ASP A 59 -4.17 22.14 -12.31
CA ASP A 59 -4.89 21.57 -13.45
C ASP A 59 -5.24 20.08 -13.28
N ARG A 60 -6.02 19.54 -14.22
CA ARG A 60 -6.44 18.13 -14.20
C ARG A 60 -5.27 17.18 -14.46
N ALA A 61 -4.30 17.60 -15.28
CA ALA A 61 -3.14 16.79 -15.64
C ALA A 61 -2.20 16.60 -14.44
N GLY A 62 -1.84 17.67 -13.73
CA GLY A 62 -1.05 17.63 -12.51
C GLY A 62 -1.71 16.78 -11.42
N LYS A 63 -3.02 16.92 -11.21
CA LYS A 63 -3.79 16.05 -10.29
C LYS A 63 -3.69 14.58 -10.66
N ARG A 64 -3.74 14.24 -11.96
CA ARG A 64 -3.64 12.86 -12.43
C ARG A 64 -2.23 12.31 -12.27
N HIS A 65 -1.22 13.10 -12.61
CA HIS A 65 0.19 12.77 -12.42
C HIS A 65 0.51 12.49 -10.95
N ASN A 66 0.15 13.41 -10.05
CA ASN A 66 0.42 13.27 -8.63
C ASN A 66 -0.24 12.00 -8.03
N LYS A 67 -1.47 11.68 -8.44
CA LYS A 67 -2.14 10.41 -8.07
C LYS A 67 -1.40 9.18 -8.61
N LYS A 68 -0.78 9.27 -9.78
CA LYS A 68 0.03 8.21 -10.39
C LYS A 68 1.27 7.90 -9.54
N ILE A 69 2.02 8.94 -9.18
CA ILE A 69 3.23 8.83 -8.33
C ILE A 69 2.88 8.19 -6.99
N VAL A 70 1.82 8.68 -6.36
CA VAL A 70 1.27 8.14 -5.11
C VAL A 70 0.93 6.64 -5.23
N ALA A 71 0.29 6.22 -6.32
CA ALA A 71 -0.01 4.81 -6.56
C ALA A 71 1.24 3.94 -6.78
N ILE A 72 2.29 4.47 -7.41
CA ILE A 72 3.58 3.78 -7.58
C ILE A 72 4.23 3.52 -6.22
N ILE A 73 4.31 4.53 -5.34
CA ILE A 73 4.88 4.40 -3.99
C ILE A 73 4.19 3.26 -3.23
N TYR A 74 2.85 3.18 -3.29
CA TYR A 74 2.12 2.14 -2.57
C TYR A 74 2.28 0.76 -3.16
N SER A 75 2.32 0.68 -4.49
CA SER A 75 2.57 -0.58 -5.18
C SER A 75 3.97 -1.11 -4.86
N TYR A 76 4.94 -0.22 -4.67
CA TYR A 76 6.28 -0.56 -4.22
C TYR A 76 6.31 -1.05 -2.77
N LEU A 77 5.68 -0.32 -1.83
CA LEU A 77 5.59 -0.77 -0.43
C LEU A 77 4.90 -2.12 -0.31
N LEU A 78 3.83 -2.34 -1.10
CA LEU A 78 3.16 -3.62 -1.18
C LEU A 78 4.10 -4.70 -1.74
N TYR A 79 4.79 -4.43 -2.86
CA TYR A 79 5.77 -5.35 -3.44
C TYR A 79 6.82 -5.80 -2.41
N LYS A 80 7.47 -4.86 -1.71
CA LYS A 80 8.49 -5.16 -0.70
C LYS A 80 7.91 -5.96 0.47
N SER A 81 6.72 -5.58 0.94
CA SER A 81 6.02 -6.32 2.00
C SER A 81 5.74 -7.77 1.58
N LEU A 82 5.37 -8.01 0.33
CA LEU A 82 5.10 -9.35 -0.16
C LEU A 82 6.38 -10.16 -0.40
N CYS A 83 7.50 -9.51 -0.71
CA CYS A 83 8.79 -10.18 -0.79
C CYS A 83 9.24 -10.65 0.60
N ASP A 84 9.04 -9.81 1.62
CA ASP A 84 9.49 -10.07 2.99
C ASP A 84 8.51 -10.95 3.79
N PHE A 85 7.21 -10.93 3.44
CA PHE A 85 6.14 -11.64 4.15
C PHE A 85 5.45 -12.67 3.23
N LEU A 86 6.20 -13.71 2.87
CA LEU A 86 5.84 -14.66 1.80
C LEU A 86 4.50 -15.37 2.01
N GLU A 87 4.16 -15.67 3.26
CA GLU A 87 2.94 -16.35 3.70
C GLU A 87 1.65 -15.54 3.55
N ALA A 88 1.74 -14.24 3.22
CA ALA A 88 0.59 -13.35 3.06
C ALA A 88 -0.24 -13.68 1.82
N LYS A 89 -0.98 -14.78 1.85
CA LYS A 89 -1.91 -15.22 0.81
C LYS A 89 -3.11 -15.94 1.43
N PRO A 90 -4.35 -15.63 1.03
CA PRO A 90 -4.76 -14.59 0.09
C PRO A 90 -4.82 -13.18 0.74
N LEU A 91 -4.83 -12.10 -0.06
CA LEU A 91 -4.80 -10.70 0.40
C LEU A 91 -6.15 -9.98 0.18
N LEU A 92 -6.60 -9.23 1.18
CA LEU A 92 -7.75 -8.34 1.10
C LEU A 92 -7.33 -6.88 1.33
N LEU A 93 -7.32 -6.07 0.29
CA LEU A 93 -7.01 -4.65 0.39
C LEU A 93 -8.21 -3.89 0.96
N CYS A 94 -8.05 -3.37 2.17
CA CYS A 94 -9.09 -2.73 2.96
C CYS A 94 -9.22 -1.23 2.65
N ARG A 95 -10.48 -0.82 2.43
CA ARG A 95 -11.01 0.56 2.24
C ARG A 95 -10.66 1.28 0.93
N ASP A 96 -11.74 1.76 0.28
CA ASP A 96 -11.83 2.88 -0.66
C ASP A 96 -10.75 2.94 -1.76
N VAL A 97 -10.60 1.84 -2.50
CA VAL A 97 -9.56 1.71 -3.52
C VAL A 97 -10.03 2.28 -4.86
N ARG A 98 -10.23 3.60 -4.93
CA ARG A 98 -10.46 4.29 -6.22
C ARG A 98 -9.29 4.19 -7.21
N PRO A 99 -8.15 3.58 -6.88
CA PRO A 99 -7.28 3.08 -7.93
C PRO A 99 -6.90 1.61 -7.75
N GLU A 100 -7.86 0.70 -7.48
CA GLU A 100 -7.62 -0.77 -7.56
C GLU A 100 -6.82 -1.13 -8.83
N ARG A 101 -7.30 -0.64 -9.98
CA ARG A 101 -6.63 -0.82 -11.27
C ARG A 101 -5.22 -0.23 -11.30
N ALA A 102 -4.99 0.93 -10.68
CA ALA A 102 -3.67 1.55 -10.71
C ALA A 102 -2.68 0.83 -9.78
N VAL A 103 -3.12 0.39 -8.60
CA VAL A 103 -2.29 -0.38 -7.66
C VAL A 103 -1.89 -1.71 -8.32
N MET A 104 -2.82 -2.46 -8.90
CA MET A 104 -2.47 -3.70 -9.61
C MET A 104 -1.61 -3.45 -10.84
N HIS A 105 -1.89 -2.39 -11.60
CA HIS A 105 -1.09 -2.00 -12.77
C HIS A 105 0.36 -1.71 -12.40
N PHE A 106 0.59 -0.89 -11.38
CA PHE A 106 1.96 -0.56 -10.95
C PHE A 106 2.63 -1.72 -10.20
N LEU A 107 1.90 -2.50 -9.40
CA LEU A 107 2.45 -3.70 -8.78
C LEU A 107 2.98 -4.67 -9.83
N ARG A 108 2.23 -4.89 -10.92
CA ARG A 108 2.68 -5.69 -12.06
C ARG A 108 3.93 -5.09 -12.70
N LYS A 109 3.93 -3.79 -13.02
CA LYS A 109 5.10 -3.13 -13.62
C LYS A 109 6.35 -3.25 -12.75
N ILE A 110 6.21 -3.03 -11.44
CA ILE A 110 7.31 -3.13 -10.47
C ILE A 110 7.82 -4.57 -10.39
N ALA A 111 6.93 -5.55 -10.29
CA ALA A 111 7.30 -6.96 -10.24
C ALA A 111 8.09 -7.42 -11.47
N HIS A 112 7.75 -6.91 -12.66
CA HIS A 112 8.52 -7.18 -13.88
C HIS A 112 9.85 -6.41 -13.88
N PHE A 113 9.84 -5.13 -13.50
CA PHE A 113 11.06 -4.31 -13.44
C PHE A 113 12.12 -4.93 -12.51
N LEU A 114 11.69 -5.44 -11.36
CA LEU A 114 12.57 -6.07 -10.36
C LEU A 114 12.76 -7.58 -10.58
N GLY A 115 12.32 -8.13 -11.71
CA GLY A 115 12.57 -9.54 -12.08
C GLY A 115 11.88 -10.58 -11.18
N ASN A 116 10.82 -10.22 -10.45
CA ASN A 116 10.10 -11.13 -9.56
C ASN A 116 8.58 -11.14 -9.84
N PRO A 117 8.14 -11.63 -11.01
CA PRO A 117 6.72 -11.73 -11.34
C PRO A 117 5.96 -12.74 -10.46
N SER A 118 6.65 -13.70 -9.82
CA SER A 118 6.05 -14.71 -8.94
C SER A 118 5.25 -14.10 -7.78
N ILE A 119 5.60 -12.86 -7.40
CA ILE A 119 4.92 -12.09 -6.37
C ILE A 119 3.43 -11.88 -6.65
N LEU A 120 3.04 -11.93 -7.93
CA LEU A 120 1.70 -11.75 -8.45
C LEU A 120 0.84 -13.02 -8.35
N ASN A 121 1.43 -14.18 -8.04
CA ASN A 121 0.72 -15.46 -7.90
C ASN A 121 -0.11 -15.57 -6.60
N ARG A 122 -0.43 -14.43 -5.99
CA ARG A 122 -1.26 -14.33 -4.79
C ARG A 122 -2.65 -13.90 -5.22
N GLU A 123 -3.67 -14.53 -4.65
CA GLU A 123 -5.03 -14.04 -4.80
C GLU A 123 -5.16 -12.71 -4.04
N ILE A 124 -5.45 -11.64 -4.79
CA ILE A 124 -5.65 -10.28 -4.26
C ILE A 124 -7.09 -9.88 -4.52
N LYS A 125 -7.89 -9.77 -3.45
CA LYS A 125 -9.24 -9.21 -3.49
C LYS A 125 -9.24 -7.77 -3.00
N PHE A 126 -10.04 -6.94 -3.65
CA PHE A 126 -10.28 -5.56 -3.26
C PHE A 126 -11.60 -5.49 -2.52
N ARG A 127 -11.60 -4.89 -1.33
CA ARG A 127 -12.84 -4.69 -0.58
C ARG A 127 -13.69 -3.62 -1.28
N LYS A 128 -14.74 -4.02 -2.01
CA LYS A 128 -15.71 -3.08 -2.58
C LYS A 128 -16.71 -2.62 -1.53
N ARG A 129 -17.17 -1.36 -1.63
CA ARG A 129 -18.16 -0.77 -0.72
C ARG A 129 -19.55 -1.40 -0.84
N ILE A 130 -19.85 -2.01 -1.99
CA ILE A 130 -21.21 -2.43 -2.40
C ILE A 130 -21.41 -3.96 -2.31
N GLU A 131 -20.36 -4.77 -2.11
CA GLU A 131 -20.43 -6.25 -2.16
C GLU A 131 -20.88 -6.93 -0.84
N PHE A 132 -21.54 -6.19 0.05
CA PHE A 132 -22.04 -6.72 1.30
C PHE A 132 -23.52 -6.37 1.39
N GLU A 133 -24.36 -7.36 1.11
CA GLU A 133 -25.82 -7.29 1.05
C GLU A 133 -26.48 -7.18 2.44
N THR A 134 -25.73 -6.79 3.48
CA THR A 134 -26.22 -6.73 4.87
C THR A 134 -26.08 -5.33 5.45
N GLU A 135 -27.06 -4.93 6.28
CA GLU A 135 -27.07 -3.65 7.00
C GLU A 135 -25.95 -3.53 8.06
N GLU A 136 -25.24 -4.63 8.35
CA GLU A 136 -24.16 -4.65 9.32
C GLU A 136 -22.93 -3.88 8.83
N LYS A 137 -22.58 -2.82 9.57
CA LYS A 137 -21.30 -2.11 9.39
C LYS A 137 -20.15 -3.07 9.63
N LEU A 138 -19.49 -3.50 8.55
CA LEU A 138 -18.30 -4.35 8.63
C LEU A 138 -17.28 -3.88 9.69
N PRO A 139 -16.61 -4.83 10.35
CA PRO A 139 -15.61 -4.52 11.36
C PRO A 139 -14.49 -3.62 10.80
N LYS A 140 -13.97 -2.75 11.68
CA LYS A 140 -12.80 -1.90 11.37
C LYS A 140 -11.62 -2.79 10.96
N SER A 141 -10.93 -2.44 9.87
CA SER A 141 -9.76 -3.17 9.38
C SER A 141 -8.75 -3.43 10.50
N LEU A 142 -8.37 -4.70 10.70
CA LEU A 142 -7.36 -5.10 11.66
C LEU A 142 -6.00 -4.47 11.29
N ALA A 143 -5.68 -4.47 10.00
CA ALA A 143 -4.51 -3.80 9.47
C ALA A 143 -4.54 -2.29 9.73
N GLY A 144 -5.69 -1.62 9.60
CA GLY A 144 -5.81 -0.20 9.91
C GLY A 144 -5.58 0.12 11.39
N LYS A 145 -6.09 -0.73 12.31
CA LYS A 145 -5.79 -0.62 13.75
C LYS A 145 -4.31 -0.79 14.03
N TYR A 146 -3.67 -1.77 13.39
CA TYR A 146 -2.24 -2.04 13.56
C TYR A 146 -1.36 -0.92 12.98
N ALA A 147 -1.61 -0.49 11.74
CA ALA A 147 -0.93 0.63 11.10
C ALA A 147 -0.99 1.90 11.96
N LYS A 148 -2.14 2.20 12.57
CA LYS A 148 -2.29 3.33 13.49
C LYS A 148 -1.38 3.21 14.72
N LYS A 149 -1.24 2.01 15.31
CA LYS A 149 -0.33 1.81 16.46
C LYS A 149 1.13 1.99 16.06
N VAL A 150 1.51 1.53 14.88
CA VAL A 150 2.87 1.72 14.33
C VAL A 150 3.13 3.20 14.07
N TYR A 151 2.20 3.89 13.40
CA TYR A 151 2.28 5.33 13.16
C TYR A 151 2.39 6.15 14.45
N GLN A 152 1.74 5.72 15.54
CA GLN A 152 1.83 6.34 16.86
C GLN A 152 3.12 6.00 17.64
N GLY A 153 4.03 5.19 17.07
CA GLY A 153 5.25 4.73 17.75
C GLY A 153 5.00 3.72 18.88
N LYS A 154 3.76 3.23 19.05
CA LYS A 154 3.41 2.23 20.09
C LYS A 154 3.91 0.83 19.74
N ILE A 155 4.14 0.58 18.46
CA ILE A 155 4.72 -0.66 17.93
C ILE A 155 5.78 -0.27 16.92
N GLN A 156 6.95 -0.89 16.97
CA GLN A 156 7.98 -0.68 15.96
C GLN A 156 7.54 -1.30 14.62
N PRO A 157 7.78 -0.62 13.48
CA PRO A 157 7.55 -1.24 12.18
C PRO A 157 8.47 -2.44 12.01
N VAL A 158 8.01 -3.48 11.29
CA VAL A 158 8.86 -4.64 10.98
C VAL A 158 10.00 -4.22 10.05
N LYS A 159 9.70 -3.32 9.10
CA LYS A 159 10.67 -2.76 8.18
C LYS A 159 10.55 -1.26 8.05
N ILE A 160 11.68 -0.58 7.99
CA ILE A 160 11.80 0.81 7.57
C ILE A 160 12.55 0.79 6.24
N ILE A 161 11.97 1.41 5.21
CA ILE A 161 12.62 1.54 3.91
C ILE A 161 13.97 2.25 4.08
N ASN A 162 15.04 1.61 3.62
CA ASN A 162 16.39 2.15 3.72
C ASN A 162 16.71 3.08 2.52
N LYS A 163 17.89 3.72 2.54
CA LYS A 163 18.27 4.69 1.49
C LYS A 163 18.35 4.05 0.11
N ASP A 164 18.91 2.85 -0.01
CA ASP A 164 19.06 2.16 -1.29
C ASP A 164 17.69 1.79 -1.87
N GLU A 165 16.76 1.38 -1.02
CA GLU A 165 15.37 1.10 -1.38
C GLU A 165 14.58 2.38 -1.75
N ILE A 166 14.99 3.56 -1.27
CA ILE A 166 14.44 4.84 -1.75
C ILE A 166 14.97 5.18 -3.13
N GLU A 167 16.27 4.99 -3.39
CA GLU A 167 16.83 5.21 -4.73
C GLU A 167 16.24 4.22 -5.76
N GLU A 168 16.02 2.94 -5.37
CA GLU A 168 15.28 1.95 -6.17
C GLU A 168 13.87 2.45 -6.51
N LEU A 169 13.14 2.99 -5.51
CA LEU A 169 11.81 3.56 -5.73
C LEU A 169 11.85 4.79 -6.65
N ILE A 170 12.84 5.67 -6.51
CA ILE A 170 13.02 6.85 -7.37
C ILE A 170 13.29 6.42 -8.82
N GLU A 171 14.15 5.42 -9.02
CA GLU A 171 14.43 4.86 -10.35
C GLU A 171 13.17 4.27 -10.99
N ILE A 172 12.44 3.45 -10.22
CA ILE A 172 11.17 2.87 -10.65
C ILE A 172 10.21 3.96 -11.07
N ILE A 173 10.01 5.00 -10.24
CA ILE A 173 9.12 6.12 -10.59
C ILE A 173 9.57 6.73 -11.92
N GLY A 174 10.86 7.07 -12.09
CA GLY A 174 11.37 7.64 -13.33
C GLY A 174 11.18 6.77 -14.58
N LYS A 175 11.09 5.44 -14.43
CA LYS A 175 10.91 4.49 -15.55
C LYS A 175 9.45 4.14 -15.85
N ILE A 176 8.58 4.10 -14.84
CA ILE A 176 7.21 3.59 -14.98
C ILE A 176 6.12 4.64 -14.79
N SER A 177 6.48 5.86 -14.36
CA SER A 177 5.57 7.01 -14.22
C SER A 177 5.21 7.67 -15.53
#